data_AF-A0AB74M5Y5-F1
#
_entry.id   AF-A0AB74M5Y5-F1
#
_cell.length_a   1.000
_cell.length_b   1.000
_cell.length_c   1.000
_cell.angle_alpha   90.00
_cell.angle_beta   90.00
_cell.angle_gamma   90.00
#
_symmetry.space_group_name_H-M   'P 1'
#
loop_
_entity.id
_entity.type
_entity.pdbx_description
1 polymer ?
#
loop_
_entity_poly.entity_id
_entity_poly.type
_entity_poly.pdbx_seq_one_letter_code
_entity_poly.pdbx_strand_id
1 'polypeptide(L)'
;MFKGFLTIAPACEVCDLDYGAFDSGDGPAFFVMSIVGILVVGLALWMEITYQPPMWVHALVAGSLSIGLSLILVRPLKGMLLALQYTNKAEQGRFEP
;
A
#
# COMPACT_ATOMS: atom_id res chain seq x y z
N MET A 1 -14.51 5.22 -7.91
CA MET A 1 -13.20 5.25 -7.21
C MET A 1 -12.22 4.18 -7.72
N PHE A 2 -12.55 2.88 -7.75
CA PHE A 2 -11.65 1.85 -8.32
C PHE A 2 -12.28 1.13 -9.52
N LYS A 3 -11.54 0.98 -10.62
CA LYS A 3 -11.93 0.25 -11.86
C LYS A 3 -11.37 -1.17 -11.91
N GLY A 4 -10.39 -1.50 -11.06
CA GLY A 4 -9.76 -2.83 -10.97
C GLY A 4 -9.28 -3.15 -9.56
N PHE A 5 -8.33 -4.11 -9.43
CA PHE A 5 -7.76 -4.45 -8.12
C PHE A 5 -6.87 -3.31 -7.57
N LEU A 6 -6.07 -2.70 -8.45
CA LEU A 6 -5.17 -1.58 -8.15
C LEU A 6 -5.48 -0.30 -8.94
N THR A 7 -6.35 -0.39 -9.94
CA THR A 7 -6.62 0.70 -10.89
C THR A 7 -7.68 1.64 -10.34
N ILE A 8 -7.35 2.93 -10.22
CA ILE A 8 -8.30 4.00 -9.88
C ILE A 8 -9.12 4.32 -11.13
N ALA A 9 -10.42 4.58 -10.97
CA ALA A 9 -11.26 5.04 -12.07
C ALA A 9 -10.89 6.49 -12.45
N PRO A 10 -10.95 6.90 -13.73
CA PRO A 10 -10.52 8.25 -14.12
C PRO A 10 -11.40 9.37 -13.53
N ALA A 11 -12.70 9.13 -13.37
CA ALA A 11 -13.63 10.10 -12.77
C ALA A 11 -14.62 9.41 -11.81
N CYS A 12 -15.22 10.19 -10.92
CA CYS A 12 -16.32 9.73 -10.07
C CYS A 12 -17.64 9.71 -10.85
N GLU A 13 -18.32 8.57 -10.87
CA GLU A 13 -19.60 8.40 -11.59
C GLU A 13 -20.76 9.23 -11.01
N VAL A 14 -20.64 9.72 -9.77
CA VAL A 14 -21.72 10.43 -9.07
C VAL A 14 -21.48 11.94 -9.00
N CYS A 15 -20.23 12.39 -8.85
CA CYS A 15 -19.89 13.80 -8.69
C CYS A 15 -18.93 14.35 -9.74
N ASP A 16 -18.59 13.55 -10.77
CA ASP A 16 -17.69 13.89 -11.87
C ASP A 16 -16.29 14.40 -11.44
N LEU A 17 -15.88 14.04 -10.21
CA LEU A 17 -14.57 14.39 -9.68
C LEU A 17 -13.48 13.66 -10.47
N ASP A 18 -12.60 14.42 -11.12
CA ASP A 18 -11.43 13.91 -11.82
C ASP A 18 -10.40 13.38 -10.82
N TYR A 19 -10.17 12.07 -10.84
CA TYR A 19 -9.17 11.41 -10.01
C TYR A 19 -7.77 11.46 -10.64
N GLY A 20 -7.64 11.87 -11.90
CA GLY A 20 -6.36 12.01 -12.61
C GLY A 20 -5.47 13.12 -12.06
N ALA A 21 -6.06 14.13 -11.42
CA ALA A 21 -5.32 15.20 -10.74
C ALA A 21 -4.66 14.75 -9.42
N PHE A 22 -5.12 13.62 -8.86
CA PHE A 22 -4.65 13.09 -7.58
C PHE A 22 -3.79 11.85 -7.80
N ASP A 23 -2.56 12.07 -8.27
CA ASP A 23 -1.55 11.02 -8.33
C ASP A 23 -0.82 10.94 -6.98
N SER A 24 -1.10 9.89 -6.22
CA SER A 24 -0.41 9.61 -4.96
C SER A 24 1.02 9.07 -5.15
N GLY A 25 1.47 8.88 -6.39
CA GLY A 25 2.80 8.36 -6.73
C GLY A 25 3.10 7.04 -6.01
N ASP A 26 4.35 6.88 -5.58
CA ASP A 26 4.84 5.71 -4.81
C ASP A 26 4.52 5.76 -3.31
N GLY A 27 3.82 6.80 -2.83
CA GLY A 27 3.46 6.97 -1.42
C GLY A 27 2.81 5.72 -0.78
N PRO A 28 1.80 5.09 -1.43
CA PRO A 28 1.19 3.87 -0.90
C PRO A 28 2.18 2.71 -0.77
N ALA A 29 3.12 2.57 -1.72
CA ALA A 29 4.06 1.45 -1.74
C ALA A 29 5.05 1.52 -0.56
N PHE A 30 5.56 2.71 -0.23
CA PHE A 30 6.46 2.90 0.90
C PHE A 30 5.82 2.45 2.22
N PHE A 31 4.60 2.94 2.52
CA PHE A 31 3.91 2.58 3.76
C PHE A 31 3.57 1.09 3.84
N VAL A 32 3.16 0.48 2.72
CA VAL A 32 2.93 -0.97 2.67
C VAL A 32 4.22 -1.72 2.99
N MET A 33 5.32 -1.40 2.32
CA MET A 33 6.61 -2.08 2.53
C MET A 33 7.12 -1.93 3.96
N SER A 34 7.01 -0.74 4.57
CA SER A 34 7.45 -0.52 5.95
C SER A 34 6.63 -1.32 6.96
N ILE A 35 5.30 -1.30 6.85
CA ILE A 35 4.42 -2.01 7.79
C ILE A 35 4.60 -3.53 7.64
N VAL A 36 4.57 -4.02 6.39
CA VAL A 36 4.73 -5.45 6.11
C VAL A 36 6.12 -5.92 6.52
N GLY A 37 7.17 -5.15 6.24
CA GLY A 37 8.54 -5.48 6.62
C GLY A 37 8.72 -5.66 8.12
N ILE A 38 8.21 -4.71 8.93
CA ILE A 38 8.29 -4.80 10.40
C ILE A 38 7.56 -6.04 10.92
N LEU A 39 6.35 -6.30 10.42
CA LEU A 39 5.55 -7.45 10.84
C LEU A 39 6.20 -8.78 10.46
N VAL A 40 6.64 -8.91 9.21
CA VAL A 40 7.24 -10.15 8.70
C VAL A 40 8.57 -10.43 9.38
N VAL A 41 9.45 -9.44 9.51
CA VAL A 41 10.75 -9.62 10.17
C VAL A 41 10.57 -9.91 11.65
N GLY A 42 9.67 -9.22 12.33
CA GLY A 42 9.35 -9.49 13.74
C GLY A 42 8.84 -10.91 13.97
N LEU A 43 7.92 -11.38 13.11
CA LEU A 43 7.42 -12.75 13.15
C LEU A 43 8.47 -13.79 12.78
N ALA A 44 9.32 -13.49 11.79
CA ALA A 44 10.41 -14.37 11.40
C ALA A 44 11.43 -14.55 12.53
N LEU A 45 11.81 -13.46 13.21
CA LEU A 45 12.71 -13.51 14.36
C LEU A 45 12.10 -14.28 15.53
N TRP A 46 10.81 -14.03 15.84
CA TRP A 46 10.09 -14.77 16.87
C TRP A 46 10.06 -16.28 16.59
N MET A 47 9.80 -16.64 15.33
CA MET A 47 9.76 -18.03 14.87
C MET A 47 11.13 -18.70 14.99
N GLU A 48 12.22 -17.99 14.66
CA GLU A 48 13.59 -18.47 14.81
C GLU A 48 13.91 -18.77 16.28
N ILE A 49 13.59 -17.85 17.18
CA ILE A 49 13.87 -17.99 18.62
C ILE A 49 13.06 -19.12 19.25
N THR A 50 11.81 -19.31 18.83
CA THR A 50 10.88 -20.26 19.48
C THR A 50 10.99 -21.67 18.90
N TYR A 51 11.14 -21.80 17.59
CA TYR A 51 10.97 -23.09 16.90
C TYR A 51 12.20 -23.57 16.15
N GLN A 52 13.22 -22.71 15.93
CA GLN A 52 14.41 -23.00 15.12
C GLN A 52 14.09 -23.82 13.85
N PRO A 53 13.11 -23.41 13.04
CA PRO A 53 12.68 -24.23 11.92
C PRO A 53 13.75 -24.22 10.82
N PRO A 54 13.73 -25.23 9.94
CA PRO A 54 14.64 -25.25 8.79
C PRO A 54 14.38 -24.05 7.86
N MET A 55 15.45 -23.47 7.30
CA MET A 55 15.42 -22.23 6.51
C MET A 55 14.38 -22.17 5.39
N TRP A 56 14.01 -23.31 4.81
CA TRP A 56 12.98 -23.37 3.76
C TRP A 56 11.57 -23.07 4.30
N VAL A 57 11.25 -23.49 5.53
CA VAL A 57 9.97 -23.17 6.18
C VAL A 57 9.91 -21.68 6.47
N HIS A 58 11.02 -21.11 6.99
CA HIS A 58 11.13 -19.67 7.20
C HIS A 58 10.88 -18.88 5.93
N ALA A 59 11.54 -19.26 4.83
CA ALA A 59 11.39 -18.58 3.54
C ALA A 59 9.95 -18.68 3.01
N LEU A 60 9.31 -19.85 3.11
CA LEU A 60 7.92 -20.02 2.67
C LEU A 60 6.94 -19.23 3.53
N VAL A 61 7.07 -19.28 4.86
CA VAL A 61 6.17 -18.54 5.75
C VAL A 61 6.38 -17.05 5.55
N ALA A 62 7.60 -16.54 5.66
CA ALA A 62 7.89 -15.12 5.49
C ALA A 62 7.49 -14.60 4.10
N GLY A 63 7.76 -15.38 3.04
CA GLY A 63 7.37 -15.04 1.67
C GLY A 63 5.85 -14.99 1.48
N SER A 64 5.14 -16.04 1.93
CA SER A 64 3.68 -16.09 1.85
C SER A 64 3.01 -14.95 2.63
N LEU A 65 3.51 -14.65 3.83
CA LEU A 65 3.01 -13.56 4.67
C LEU A 65 3.26 -12.21 4.00
N SER A 66 4.47 -11.99 3.46
CA SER A 66 4.83 -10.75 2.76
C SER A 66 3.90 -10.48 1.58
N ILE A 67 3.65 -11.50 0.75
CA ILE A 67 2.77 -11.37 -0.43
C ILE A 67 1.33 -11.11 0.02
N GLY A 68 0.82 -11.91 0.96
CA GLY A 68 -0.55 -11.81 1.44
C GLY A 68 -0.85 -10.46 2.08
N LEU A 69 0.00 -10.04 3.04
CA LEU A 69 -0.14 -8.75 3.72
C LEU A 69 -0.02 -7.58 2.74
N SER A 70 0.92 -7.64 1.79
CA SER A 70 1.08 -6.56 0.81
C SER A 70 -0.18 -6.39 -0.05
N LEU A 71 -0.74 -7.49 -0.57
CA LEU A 71 -1.95 -7.42 -1.40
C LEU A 71 -3.16 -6.89 -0.61
N ILE A 72 -3.27 -7.24 0.67
CA ILE A 72 -4.35 -6.76 1.55
C ILE A 72 -4.19 -5.27 1.86
N LEU A 73 -2.98 -4.79 2.14
CA LEU A 73 -2.73 -3.40 2.56
C LEU A 73 -2.72 -2.39 1.40
N VAL A 74 -2.32 -2.79 0.19
CA VAL A 74 -2.22 -1.84 -0.94
C VAL A 74 -3.56 -1.16 -1.24
N ARG A 75 -4.66 -1.90 -1.21
CA ARG A 75 -5.99 -1.38 -1.53
C ARG A 75 -6.49 -0.31 -0.54
N PRO A 76 -6.52 -0.54 0.79
CA PRO A 76 -6.95 0.48 1.75
C PRO A 76 -6.00 1.68 1.79
N LEU A 77 -4.68 1.48 1.72
CA LEU A 77 -3.74 2.61 1.74
C LEU A 77 -3.87 3.50 0.51
N LYS A 78 -4.03 2.91 -0.68
CA LYS A 78 -4.25 3.69 -1.90
C LYS A 78 -5.54 4.52 -1.82
N GLY A 79 -6.60 3.96 -1.24
CA GLY A 79 -7.85 4.69 -1.04
C GLY A 79 -7.75 5.79 0.02
N MET A 80 -7.06 5.52 1.13
CA MET A 80 -6.84 6.49 2.20
C MET A 80 -5.99 7.67 1.73
N LEU A 81 -4.92 7.41 0.96
CA LEU A 81 -4.07 8.48 0.43
C LEU A 81 -4.81 9.36 -0.57
N LEU A 82 -5.66 8.77 -1.42
CA LEU A 82 -6.53 9.54 -2.32
C LEU A 82 -7.49 10.45 -1.54
N ALA A 83 -8.13 9.93 -0.49
CA ALA A 83 -9.02 10.71 0.37
C ALA A 83 -8.26 11.84 1.07
N LEU A 84 -7.05 11.58 1.56
CA LEU A 84 -6.20 12.58 2.19
C LEU A 84 -5.75 13.66 1.22
N GLN A 85 -5.40 13.32 -0.02
CA GLN A 85 -5.05 14.31 -1.04
C GLN A 85 -6.24 15.20 -1.38
N TYR A 86 -7.44 14.61 -1.47
CA TYR A 86 -8.69 15.35 -1.69
C TYR A 86 -9.00 16.32 -0.52
N THR A 87 -8.91 15.85 0.72
CA THR A 87 -9.22 16.70 1.90
C THR A 87 -8.19 17.79 2.13
N ASN A 88 -6.92 17.51 1.87
CA ASN A 88 -5.84 18.48 2.07
C ASN A 88 -5.62 19.41 0.87
N LYS A 89 -6.41 19.26 -0.21
CA LYS A 89 -6.26 20.02 -1.46
C LYS A 89 -4.81 20.00 -1.95
N ALA A 90 -4.19 18.83 -1.91
CA ALA A 90 -2.81 18.65 -2.31
C ALA A 90 -2.73 18.75 -3.85
N GLU A 91 -2.66 19.98 -4.35
CA GLU A 91 -2.41 20.29 -5.75
C GLU A 91 -0.90 20.44 -5.99
N GLN A 92 -0.43 20.08 -7.19
CA GLN A 92 0.95 20.37 -7.58
C GLN A 92 1.13 21.89 -7.64
N GLY A 93 2.08 22.42 -6.86
CA GLY A 93 2.43 23.84 -6.91
C GLY A 93 2.89 24.22 -8.31
N ARG A 94 2.06 24.98 -9.04
CA ARG A 94 2.46 25.57 -10.32
C ARG A 94 3.26 26.84 -10.03
N PHE A 95 4.54 26.81 -10.32
CA PHE A 95 5.35 28.03 -10.40
C PHE A 95 5.03 28.69 -11.74
N GLU A 96 4.22 29.74 -11.73
CA GLU A 96 4.11 30.63 -12.89
C GLU A 96 5.40 31.49 -12.97
N PRO A 97 6.03 31.57 -14.16
CA PRO A 97 7.24 32.36 -14.38
C PRO A 97 7.00 33.87 -14.36
#